data_AF-W2Z5W1-F1
#
_entry.id   AF-W2Z5W1-F1
#
_cell.length_a   1.000
_cell.length_b   1.000
_cell.length_c   1.000
_cell.angle_alpha   90.00
_cell.angle_beta   90.00
_cell.angle_gamma   90.00
#
_symmetry.space_group_name_H-M   'P 1'
#
loop_
_entity.id
_entity.type
_entity.pdbx_description
1 polymer ?
#
loop_
_entity_poly.entity_id
_entity_poly.type
_entity_poly.pdbx_seq_one_letter_code
_entity_poly.pdbx_strand_id
1 'polypeptide(L)'
;MGIRSTRPLPLAHAELVLAPFFKRRFRSWHLDHVRLALQRYRLLTTRYCVDALQLSTILGIKEKKLVDDIMRLFLPRTPTRVQCMVDVMEVLIALVLVCQAPSMLQRFELIFDIVDLEAKGAISTTDLIMLCGAVGRTIMKLFEYTVKPEQHAAMTYTTDVLDSLGVSRNESIGKETLCKFMVSDRFAVHYTKQCTGEDKPKLYVMMEKESEFLGAIEFSDEKHLQTTSLKTVRDMIHAQVHRVPEDFSFLCQGREQQV
;
A
#
# COMPACT_ATOMS: atom_id res chain seq x y z
N MET A 1 6.91 -28.90 -18.29
CA MET A 1 5.96 -29.54 -17.35
C MET A 1 5.44 -28.45 -16.43
N GLY A 2 4.16 -28.11 -16.54
CA GLY A 2 3.57 -26.97 -15.83
C GLY A 2 3.41 -27.27 -14.34
N ILE A 3 4.09 -26.48 -13.50
CA ILE A 3 3.86 -26.48 -12.05
C ILE A 3 2.45 -25.91 -11.84
N ARG A 4 1.46 -26.79 -11.70
CA ARG A 4 0.16 -26.44 -11.13
C ARG A 4 0.43 -26.07 -9.67
N SER A 5 0.54 -24.78 -9.40
CA SER A 5 0.57 -24.26 -8.03
C SER A 5 -0.76 -24.62 -7.35
N THR A 6 -0.75 -25.69 -6.57
CA THR A 6 -1.88 -26.18 -5.76
C THR A 6 -1.90 -25.55 -4.37
N ARG A 7 -1.39 -24.33 -4.21
CA ARG A 7 -1.61 -23.62 -2.95
C ARG A 7 -3.07 -23.15 -2.95
N PRO A 8 -3.86 -23.44 -1.90
CA PRO A 8 -5.03 -22.64 -1.67
C PRO A 8 -4.49 -21.22 -1.49
N LEU A 9 -4.76 -20.34 -2.46
CA LEU A 9 -4.86 -18.91 -2.19
C LEU A 9 -5.61 -18.83 -0.84
N PRO A 10 -5.11 -18.14 0.19
CA PRO A 10 -5.88 -18.00 1.41
C PRO A 10 -7.23 -17.52 0.94
N LEU A 11 -8.22 -18.41 1.09
CA LEU A 11 -9.56 -18.17 0.65
C LEU A 11 -10.01 -17.05 1.58
N ALA A 12 -9.81 -15.81 1.14
CA ALA A 12 -10.34 -14.62 1.77
C ALA A 12 -11.85 -14.67 1.54
N HIS A 13 -12.50 -15.64 2.17
CA HIS A 13 -13.95 -15.77 2.25
C HIS A 13 -14.54 -14.60 3.04
N ALA A 14 -13.71 -13.83 3.74
CA ALA A 14 -14.04 -12.55 4.32
C ALA A 14 -13.42 -11.41 3.51
N GLU A 15 -14.22 -10.38 3.24
CA GLU A 15 -13.74 -9.12 2.69
C GLU A 15 -12.68 -8.51 3.61
N LEU A 16 -11.42 -8.48 3.15
CA LEU A 16 -10.35 -7.84 3.88
C LEU A 16 -10.51 -6.32 3.82
N VAL A 17 -10.58 -5.69 4.98
CA VAL A 17 -10.69 -4.24 5.11
C VAL A 17 -9.32 -3.68 5.46
N LEU A 18 -8.80 -2.80 4.59
CA LEU A 18 -7.59 -2.04 4.87
C LEU A 18 -7.82 -1.09 6.04
N ALA A 19 -6.76 -0.84 6.83
CA ALA A 19 -6.71 0.15 7.89
C ALA A 19 -7.36 1.46 7.40
N PRO A 20 -8.55 1.83 7.92
CA PRO A 20 -9.40 2.84 7.28
C PRO A 20 -8.72 4.20 7.14
N PHE A 21 -7.98 4.63 8.17
CA PHE A 21 -7.26 5.91 8.13
C PHE A 21 -6.17 5.92 7.06
N PHE A 22 -5.43 4.82 6.91
CA PHE A 22 -4.30 4.71 5.99
C PHE A 22 -4.79 4.72 4.55
N LYS A 23 -5.85 3.93 4.27
CA LYS A 23 -6.54 3.97 2.99
C LYS A 23 -7.05 5.38 2.70
N ARG A 24 -7.87 5.96 3.56
CA ARG A 24 -8.43 7.32 3.37
C ARG A 24 -7.35 8.36 3.08
N ARG A 25 -6.20 8.27 3.75
CA ARG A 25 -5.14 9.28 3.63
C ARG A 25 -4.29 9.15 2.37
N PHE A 26 -3.92 7.93 2.00
CA PHE A 26 -2.88 7.67 1.01
C PHE A 26 -3.41 7.13 -0.32
N ARG A 27 -4.70 6.80 -0.39
CA ARG A 27 -5.34 6.31 -1.63
C ARG A 27 -5.24 7.30 -2.78
N SER A 28 -5.33 8.59 -2.51
CA SER A 28 -5.24 9.66 -3.52
C SER A 28 -3.80 10.02 -3.90
N TRP A 29 -2.79 9.48 -3.20
CA TRP A 29 -1.41 9.72 -3.61
C TRP A 29 -1.12 9.02 -4.93
N HIS A 30 -0.15 9.53 -5.68
CA HIS A 30 0.46 8.85 -6.82
C HIS A 30 1.80 8.24 -6.42
N LEU A 31 2.31 7.27 -7.21
CA LEU A 31 3.64 6.71 -7.02
C LEU A 31 4.74 7.79 -6.95
N ASP A 32 4.58 8.93 -7.62
CA ASP A 32 5.54 10.04 -7.55
C ASP A 32 5.68 10.64 -6.15
N HIS A 33 4.61 10.70 -5.36
CA HIS A 33 4.70 11.12 -3.96
C HIS A 33 5.55 10.15 -3.15
N VAL A 34 5.43 8.85 -3.43
CA VAL A 34 6.21 7.82 -2.76
C VAL A 34 7.67 7.83 -3.23
N ARG A 35 7.93 8.12 -4.52
CA ARG A 35 9.29 8.36 -5.04
C ARG A 35 9.98 9.52 -4.33
N LEU A 36 9.26 10.63 -4.11
CA LEU A 36 9.77 11.76 -3.33
C LEU A 36 10.08 11.38 -1.88
N ALA A 37 9.22 10.57 -1.26
CA ALA A 37 9.48 10.06 0.09
C ALA A 37 10.72 9.14 0.13
N LEU A 38 10.88 8.25 -0.85
CA LEU A 38 12.05 7.38 -0.99
C LEU A 38 13.34 8.20 -1.19
N GLN A 39 13.30 9.27 -2.00
CA GLN A 39 14.44 10.17 -2.18
C GLN A 39 14.83 10.85 -0.85
N ARG A 40 13.86 11.38 -0.10
CA ARG A 40 14.12 11.97 1.22
C ARG A 40 14.67 10.96 2.21
N TYR A 41 14.15 9.73 2.19
CA TYR A 41 14.67 8.63 3.01
C TYR A 41 16.16 8.38 2.73
N ARG A 42 16.52 8.17 1.46
CA ARG A 42 17.91 7.92 1.04
C ARG A 42 18.86 9.06 1.42
N LEU A 43 18.39 10.31 1.41
CA LEU A 43 19.19 11.47 1.82
C LEU A 43 19.31 11.62 3.34
N LEU A 44 18.32 11.16 4.10
CA LEU A 44 18.25 11.39 5.55
C LEU A 44 19.04 10.35 6.34
N THR A 45 18.97 9.07 5.97
CA THR A 45 19.56 7.99 6.78
C THR A 45 19.80 6.72 5.96
N THR A 46 20.79 5.93 6.37
CA THR A 46 21.04 4.57 5.88
C THR A 46 20.40 3.50 6.77
N ARG A 47 19.76 3.90 7.88
CA ARG A 47 19.08 2.98 8.81
C ARG A 47 17.71 2.61 8.28
N TYR A 48 17.29 1.37 8.50
CA TYR A 48 15.93 0.91 8.18
C TYR A 48 14.88 1.44 9.17
N CYS A 49 15.26 1.67 10.43
CA CYS A 49 14.33 2.09 11.48
C CYS A 49 14.43 3.58 11.77
N VAL A 50 13.27 4.25 11.90
CA VAL A 50 13.17 5.69 12.16
C VAL A 50 12.16 6.02 13.24
N ASP A 51 12.37 7.13 13.95
CA ASP A 51 11.39 7.69 14.87
C ASP A 51 10.31 8.51 14.15
N ALA A 52 9.34 9.06 14.91
CA ALA A 52 8.24 9.85 14.39
C ALA A 52 8.70 11.14 13.68
N LEU A 53 9.77 11.80 14.15
CA LEU A 53 10.26 13.05 13.57
C LEU A 53 10.93 12.79 12.22
N GLN A 54 11.75 11.74 12.16
CA GLN A 54 12.37 11.28 10.92
C GLN A 54 11.31 10.80 9.93
N LEU A 55 10.30 10.04 10.38
CA LEU A 55 9.20 9.60 9.54
C LEU A 55 8.41 10.78 8.95
N SER A 56 8.08 11.78 9.78
CA SER A 56 7.44 13.03 9.34
C SER A 56 8.24 13.72 8.23
N THR A 57 9.57 13.78 8.39
CA THR A 57 10.49 14.38 7.41
C THR A 57 10.52 13.59 6.10
N ILE A 58 10.62 12.26 6.17
CA ILE A 58 10.60 11.36 5.01
C ILE A 58 9.31 11.53 4.21
N LEU A 59 8.17 11.48 4.89
CA LEU A 59 6.86 11.59 4.24
C LEU A 59 6.51 13.03 3.81
N GLY A 60 7.20 14.04 4.33
CA GLY A 60 6.85 15.45 4.11
C GLY A 60 5.52 15.84 4.77
N ILE A 61 5.14 15.17 5.86
CA ILE A 61 3.86 15.34 6.54
C ILE A 61 4.10 16.05 7.88
N LYS A 62 3.53 17.25 8.05
CA LYS A 62 3.64 18.04 9.29
C LYS A 62 2.54 17.71 10.33
N GLU A 63 1.50 17.00 9.91
CA GLU A 63 0.37 16.64 10.78
C GLU A 63 0.79 15.59 11.81
N LYS A 64 1.03 16.00 13.05
CA LYS A 64 1.51 15.12 14.13
C LYS A 64 0.61 13.90 14.35
N LYS A 65 -0.71 14.10 14.40
CA LYS A 65 -1.67 13.02 14.63
C LYS A 65 -1.57 11.91 13.58
N LEU A 66 -1.43 12.29 12.31
CA LEU A 66 -1.27 11.35 11.22
C LEU A 66 0.05 10.57 11.35
N VAL A 67 1.14 11.25 11.68
CA VAL A 67 2.43 10.57 11.93
C VAL A 67 2.30 9.58 13.09
N ASP A 68 1.66 9.97 14.19
CA ASP A 68 1.41 9.10 15.34
C ASP A 68 0.53 7.88 14.98
N ASP A 69 -0.49 8.07 14.13
CA ASP A 69 -1.34 6.98 13.65
C ASP A 69 -0.57 6.00 12.73
N ILE A 70 0.34 6.50 11.88
CA ILE A 70 1.24 5.66 11.08
C ILE A 70 2.21 4.91 12.00
N MET A 71 2.82 5.60 12.97
CA MET A 71 3.68 4.96 13.96
C MET A 71 2.93 3.83 14.67
N ARG A 72 1.71 4.07 15.16
CA ARG A 72 0.88 3.05 15.82
C ARG A 72 0.61 1.84 14.93
N LEU A 73 0.32 2.06 13.64
CA LEU A 73 0.06 0.99 12.69
C LEU A 73 1.30 0.13 12.41
N PHE A 74 2.49 0.75 12.35
CA PHE A 74 3.74 0.09 11.96
C PHE A 74 4.66 -0.30 13.11
N LEU A 75 4.37 0.08 14.34
CA LEU A 75 5.12 -0.38 15.51
C LEU A 75 4.94 -1.91 15.71
N PRO A 76 5.98 -2.61 16.18
CA PRO A 76 5.85 -4.02 16.56
C PRO A 76 4.83 -4.22 17.69
N ARG A 77 3.96 -5.23 17.59
CA ARG A 77 2.96 -5.56 18.64
C ARG A 77 3.58 -5.99 19.98
N THR A 78 4.79 -6.52 19.95
CA THR A 78 5.61 -6.81 21.14
C THR A 78 6.73 -5.78 21.23
N PRO A 79 6.43 -4.56 21.71
CA PRO A 79 7.45 -3.53 21.88
C PRO A 79 8.45 -4.00 22.94
N THR A 80 9.72 -4.13 22.55
CA THR A 80 10.80 -4.06 23.54
C THR A 80 10.82 -2.63 24.09
N ARG A 81 11.13 -2.45 25.39
CA ARG A 81 11.05 -1.18 26.15
C ARG A 81 11.75 0.05 25.52
N VAL A 82 12.46 -0.10 24.40
CA VAL A 82 13.40 0.87 23.84
C VAL A 82 13.07 1.29 22.39
N GLN A 83 12.03 0.73 21.74
CA GLN A 83 11.83 0.95 20.30
C GLN A 83 10.49 1.63 19.96
N CYS A 84 10.48 2.96 20.02
CA CYS A 84 9.48 3.81 19.34
C CYS A 84 9.90 4.06 17.88
N MET A 85 10.36 3.03 17.17
CA MET A 85 10.85 3.15 15.80
C MET A 85 10.09 2.20 14.87
N VAL A 86 9.87 2.65 13.65
CA VAL A 86 9.22 1.86 12.59
C VAL A 86 10.19 1.58 11.46
N ASP A 87 10.00 0.44 10.80
CA ASP A 87 10.72 0.07 9.59
C ASP A 87 10.20 0.91 8.40
N VAL A 88 11.05 1.77 7.85
CA VAL A 88 10.70 2.66 6.72
C VAL A 88 10.36 1.86 5.48
N MET A 89 11.02 0.70 5.27
CA MET A 89 10.75 -0.16 4.11
C MET A 89 9.29 -0.58 4.11
N GLU A 90 8.76 -0.99 5.25
CA GLU A 90 7.36 -1.41 5.39
C GLU A 90 6.39 -0.25 5.14
N VAL A 91 6.68 0.94 5.68
CA VAL A 91 5.84 2.12 5.46
C VAL A 91 5.82 2.51 3.98
N LEU A 92 6.97 2.57 3.33
CA LEU A 92 7.06 2.91 1.90
C LEU A 92 6.36 1.85 1.05
N ILE A 93 6.57 0.56 1.30
CA ILE A 93 5.86 -0.52 0.61
C ILE A 93 4.34 -0.37 0.80
N ALA A 94 3.88 -0.03 2.01
CA ALA A 94 2.45 0.16 2.27
C ALA A 94 1.85 1.29 1.44
N LEU A 95 2.57 2.41 1.33
CA LEU A 95 2.18 3.53 0.48
C LEU A 95 2.10 3.08 -0.97
N VAL A 96 3.15 2.39 -1.45
CA VAL A 96 3.16 1.83 -2.80
C VAL A 96 1.98 0.90 -3.03
N LEU A 97 1.58 0.07 -2.06
CA LEU A 97 0.47 -0.88 -2.14
C LEU A 97 -0.93 -0.24 -2.07
N VAL A 98 -1.07 1.00 -1.63
CA VAL A 98 -2.38 1.66 -1.42
C VAL A 98 -2.65 2.82 -2.38
N CYS A 99 -1.61 3.57 -2.76
CA CYS A 99 -1.73 4.76 -3.62
C CYS A 99 -2.18 4.43 -5.05
N GLN A 100 -2.30 5.43 -5.92
CA GLN A 100 -2.54 5.26 -7.36
C GLN A 100 -1.23 4.95 -8.09
N ALA A 101 -1.30 4.05 -9.08
CA ALA A 101 -0.20 3.71 -9.96
C ALA A 101 -0.68 3.61 -11.41
N PRO A 102 0.14 4.01 -12.41
CA PRO A 102 -0.23 3.88 -13.83
C PRO A 102 -0.34 2.41 -14.28
N SER A 103 0.43 1.52 -13.64
CA SER A 103 0.37 0.08 -13.90
C SER A 103 0.90 -0.72 -12.72
N MET A 104 0.56 -2.01 -12.71
CA MET A 104 1.10 -2.98 -11.75
C MET A 104 2.61 -3.15 -11.88
N LEU A 105 3.15 -3.07 -13.10
CA LEU A 105 4.60 -3.11 -13.33
C LEU A 105 5.31 -1.97 -12.61
N GLN A 106 4.86 -0.72 -12.79
CA GLN A 106 5.48 0.44 -12.12
C GLN A 106 5.38 0.36 -10.60
N ARG A 107 4.35 -0.30 -10.07
CA ARG A 107 4.21 -0.56 -8.64
C ARG A 107 5.30 -1.50 -8.15
N PHE A 108 5.50 -2.63 -8.82
CA PHE A 108 6.58 -3.56 -8.47
C PHE A 108 7.97 -2.95 -8.68
N GLU A 109 8.16 -2.13 -9.71
CA GLU A 109 9.40 -1.38 -9.92
C GLU A 109 9.71 -0.44 -8.76
N LEU A 110 8.71 0.25 -8.21
CA LEU A 110 8.95 1.12 -7.06
C LEU A 110 9.17 0.33 -5.77
N ILE A 111 8.51 -0.82 -5.60
CA ILE A 111 8.81 -1.76 -4.50
C ILE A 111 10.26 -2.24 -4.58
N PHE A 112 10.74 -2.56 -5.79
CA PHE A 112 12.15 -2.90 -6.02
C PHE A 112 13.08 -1.75 -5.63
N ASP A 113 12.77 -0.52 -6.06
CA ASP A 113 13.61 0.64 -5.75
C ASP A 113 13.71 0.91 -4.23
N ILE A 114 12.68 0.56 -3.45
CA ILE A 114 12.73 0.70 -1.99
C ILE A 114 13.80 -0.20 -1.36
N VAL A 115 14.02 -1.42 -1.88
CA VAL A 115 15.03 -2.35 -1.37
C VAL A 115 16.41 -2.12 -2.01
N ASP A 116 16.46 -1.66 -3.25
CA ASP A 116 17.70 -1.25 -3.93
C ASP A 116 18.15 0.14 -3.44
N LEU A 117 18.61 0.20 -2.18
CA LEU A 117 18.98 1.45 -1.52
C LEU A 117 20.09 2.22 -2.25
N GLU A 118 21.02 1.49 -2.86
CA GLU A 118 22.17 2.06 -3.58
C GLU A 118 21.85 2.36 -5.05
N ALA A 119 20.63 2.11 -5.49
CA ALA A 119 20.18 2.32 -6.88
C ALA A 119 21.08 1.62 -7.91
N LYS A 120 21.53 0.40 -7.61
CA LYS A 120 22.39 -0.42 -8.46
C LYS A 120 21.65 -1.04 -9.64
N GLY A 121 20.32 -1.06 -9.60
CA GLY A 121 19.46 -1.75 -10.57
C GLY A 121 19.41 -3.27 -10.37
N ALA A 122 20.04 -3.77 -9.30
CA ALA A 122 20.09 -5.19 -8.97
C ALA A 122 20.15 -5.39 -7.45
N ILE A 123 19.53 -6.46 -6.97
CA ILE A 123 19.48 -6.81 -5.54
C ILE A 123 20.04 -8.21 -5.32
N SER A 124 20.54 -8.49 -4.12
CA SER A 124 20.98 -9.83 -3.74
C SER A 124 19.80 -10.75 -3.36
N THR A 125 20.07 -12.04 -3.26
CA THR A 125 19.12 -13.00 -2.65
C THR A 125 18.71 -12.59 -1.23
N THR A 126 19.64 -12.06 -0.44
CA THR A 126 19.36 -11.57 0.92
C THR A 126 18.36 -10.41 0.89
N ASP A 127 18.53 -9.49 -0.05
CA ASP A 127 17.62 -8.36 -0.25
C ASP A 127 16.23 -8.83 -0.67
N LEU A 128 16.13 -9.85 -1.53
CA LEU A 128 14.84 -10.44 -1.89
C LEU A 128 14.14 -11.08 -0.68
N ILE A 129 14.88 -11.82 0.17
CA ILE A 129 14.34 -12.40 1.41
C ILE A 129 13.82 -11.30 2.34
N MET A 130 14.61 -10.24 2.53
CA MET A 130 14.20 -9.07 3.32
C MET A 130 12.94 -8.42 2.73
N LEU A 131 12.89 -8.23 1.42
CA LEU A 131 11.75 -7.65 0.71
C LEU A 131 10.49 -8.48 0.92
N CYS A 132 10.53 -9.79 0.67
CA CYS A 132 9.38 -10.68 0.87
C CYS A 132 8.89 -10.64 2.32
N GLY A 133 9.82 -10.62 3.29
CA GLY A 133 9.50 -10.46 4.70
C GLY A 133 8.82 -9.13 5.02
N ALA A 134 9.35 -8.01 4.49
CA ALA A 134 8.81 -6.68 4.68
C ALA A 134 7.41 -6.53 4.05
N VAL A 135 7.21 -7.03 2.82
CA VAL A 135 5.91 -7.07 2.15
C VAL A 135 4.90 -7.87 2.98
N GLY A 136 5.28 -9.05 3.47
CA GLY A 136 4.42 -9.88 4.32
C GLY A 136 3.97 -9.14 5.59
N ARG A 137 4.91 -8.54 6.33
CA ARG A 137 4.60 -7.75 7.54
C ARG A 137 3.77 -6.51 7.23
N THR A 138 4.02 -5.87 6.09
CA THR A 138 3.25 -4.72 5.62
C THR A 138 1.80 -5.09 5.37
N ILE A 139 1.54 -6.18 4.65
CA ILE A 139 0.19 -6.70 4.39
C ILE A 139 -0.53 -7.03 5.70
N MET A 140 0.14 -7.69 6.65
CA MET A 140 -0.44 -7.95 7.97
C MET A 140 -0.90 -6.67 8.65
N LYS A 141 -0.04 -5.63 8.66
CA LYS A 141 -0.33 -4.35 9.31
C LYS A 141 -1.46 -3.60 8.60
N LEU A 142 -1.41 -3.53 7.27
CA LEU A 142 -2.46 -2.91 6.46
C LEU A 142 -3.84 -3.53 6.67
N PHE A 143 -3.92 -4.84 6.92
CA PHE A 143 -5.17 -5.54 7.22
C PHE A 143 -5.38 -5.76 8.72
N GLU A 144 -4.74 -4.96 9.58
CA GLU A 144 -4.90 -4.99 11.05
C GLU A 144 -4.73 -6.39 11.68
N TYR A 145 -3.87 -7.21 11.07
CA TYR A 145 -3.51 -8.58 11.45
C TYR A 145 -4.65 -9.60 11.30
N THR A 146 -5.67 -9.29 10.50
CA THR A 146 -6.64 -10.29 10.02
C THR A 146 -5.98 -11.30 9.08
N VAL A 147 -4.93 -10.88 8.38
CA VAL A 147 -4.02 -11.75 7.61
C VAL A 147 -2.81 -12.09 8.47
N LYS A 148 -2.48 -13.39 8.58
CA LYS A 148 -1.28 -13.87 9.26
C LYS A 148 -0.50 -14.80 8.31
N PRO A 149 0.62 -14.34 7.73
CA PRO A 149 1.50 -15.20 6.96
C PRO A 149 2.16 -16.19 7.91
N GLU A 150 2.13 -17.46 7.54
CA GLU A 150 2.98 -18.46 8.16
C GLU A 150 4.44 -18.15 7.78
N GLN A 151 5.36 -18.07 8.75
CA GLN A 151 6.77 -17.76 8.48
C GLN A 151 7.39 -18.72 7.46
N HIS A 152 6.97 -19.98 7.49
CA HIS A 152 7.43 -20.99 6.54
C HIS A 152 6.95 -20.67 5.11
N ALA A 153 5.72 -20.17 4.93
CA ALA A 153 5.17 -19.83 3.63
C ALA A 153 5.94 -18.68 2.92
N ALA A 154 6.44 -17.69 3.67
CA ALA A 154 7.23 -16.60 3.10
C ALA A 154 8.60 -17.06 2.58
N MET A 155 9.26 -17.96 3.32
CA MET A 155 10.53 -18.56 2.90
C MET A 155 10.34 -19.48 1.69
N THR A 156 9.28 -20.29 1.69
CA THR A 156 8.96 -21.14 0.54
C THR A 156 8.66 -20.29 -0.70
N TYR A 157 7.84 -19.24 -0.57
CA TYR A 157 7.56 -18.32 -1.67
C TYR A 157 8.83 -17.69 -2.22
N THR A 158 9.73 -17.22 -1.36
CA THR A 158 11.01 -16.64 -1.80
C THR A 158 11.86 -17.66 -2.57
N THR A 159 11.86 -18.92 -2.13
CA THR A 159 12.54 -20.01 -2.84
C THR A 159 11.92 -20.25 -4.22
N ASP A 160 10.59 -20.29 -4.30
CA ASP A 160 9.88 -20.47 -5.58
C ASP A 160 10.19 -19.34 -6.58
N VAL A 161 10.31 -18.10 -6.10
CA VAL A 161 10.69 -16.93 -6.92
C VAL A 161 12.10 -17.12 -7.45
N LEU A 162 13.07 -17.47 -6.60
CA LEU A 162 14.46 -17.69 -7.02
C LEU A 162 14.57 -18.81 -8.06
N ASP A 163 13.90 -19.93 -7.82
CA ASP A 163 13.87 -21.07 -8.74
C ASP A 163 13.24 -20.69 -10.09
N SER A 164 12.17 -19.89 -10.07
CA SER A 164 11.49 -19.43 -11.29
C SER A 164 12.33 -18.43 -12.10
N LEU A 165 13.16 -17.63 -11.42
CA LEU A 165 14.10 -16.72 -12.07
C LEU A 165 15.37 -17.42 -12.56
N GLY A 166 15.60 -18.68 -12.14
CA GLY A 166 16.81 -19.43 -12.47
C GLY A 166 18.07 -18.84 -11.83
N VAL A 167 17.93 -18.09 -10.73
CA VAL A 167 19.01 -17.37 -10.07
C VAL A 167 19.57 -18.20 -8.93
N SER A 168 20.89 -18.43 -8.92
CA SER A 168 21.55 -19.15 -7.83
C SER A 168 21.64 -18.28 -6.56
N ARG A 169 21.82 -18.90 -5.38
CA ARG A 169 21.74 -18.20 -4.08
C ARG A 169 22.69 -17.01 -3.89
N ASN A 170 23.70 -16.82 -4.74
CA ASN A 170 24.69 -15.74 -4.65
C ASN A 170 24.71 -14.79 -5.84
N GLU A 171 23.77 -14.92 -6.77
CA GLU A 171 23.67 -14.06 -7.93
C GLU A 171 22.83 -12.80 -7.66
N SER A 172 23.11 -11.74 -8.41
CA SER A 172 22.33 -10.51 -8.36
C SER A 172 21.09 -10.62 -9.25
N ILE A 173 19.95 -10.18 -8.73
CA ILE A 173 18.66 -10.19 -9.40
C ILE A 173 18.40 -8.79 -9.97
N GLY A 174 18.32 -8.68 -11.30
CA GLY A 174 18.04 -7.41 -11.98
C GLY A 174 16.58 -6.95 -11.81
N LYS A 175 16.39 -5.63 -11.73
CA LYS A 175 15.07 -4.98 -11.58
C LYS A 175 14.05 -5.45 -12.62
N GLU A 176 14.41 -5.36 -13.89
CA GLU A 176 13.51 -5.66 -15.01
C GLU A 176 13.01 -7.12 -14.94
N THR A 177 13.93 -8.06 -14.71
CA THR A 177 13.63 -9.49 -14.64
C THR A 177 12.67 -9.79 -13.48
N LEU A 178 12.97 -9.29 -12.27
CA LEU A 178 12.13 -9.52 -11.11
C LEU A 178 10.75 -8.86 -11.28
N CYS A 179 10.69 -7.60 -11.73
CA CYS A 179 9.42 -6.90 -11.86
C CYS A 179 8.51 -7.53 -12.92
N LYS A 180 9.06 -7.95 -14.08
CA LYS A 180 8.31 -8.68 -15.10
C LYS A 180 7.78 -10.01 -14.58
N PHE A 181 8.61 -10.75 -13.82
CA PHE A 181 8.17 -11.99 -13.17
C PHE A 181 7.01 -11.73 -12.20
N MET A 182 7.12 -10.72 -11.32
CA MET A 182 6.09 -10.40 -10.32
C MET A 182 4.74 -10.02 -10.95
N VAL A 183 4.73 -9.38 -12.13
CA VAL A 183 3.49 -9.13 -12.89
C VAL A 183 2.82 -10.42 -13.38
N SER A 184 3.61 -11.47 -13.66
CA SER A 184 3.09 -12.79 -14.05
C SER A 184 2.76 -13.70 -12.87
N ASP A 185 3.30 -13.40 -11.68
CA ASP A 185 3.09 -14.18 -10.49
C ASP A 185 1.69 -13.95 -9.90
N ARG A 186 0.86 -15.00 -9.89
CA ARG A 186 -0.53 -14.91 -9.44
C ARG A 186 -0.66 -14.49 -7.99
N PHE A 187 0.30 -14.84 -7.14
CA PHE A 187 0.24 -14.56 -5.71
C PHE A 187 0.55 -13.08 -5.44
N ALA A 188 1.64 -12.55 -6.01
CA ALA A 188 2.02 -11.15 -5.94
C ALA A 188 0.92 -10.24 -6.50
N VAL A 189 0.38 -10.59 -7.66
CA VAL A 189 -0.72 -9.85 -8.30
C VAL A 189 -1.96 -9.86 -7.39
N HIS A 190 -2.39 -11.03 -6.90
CA HIS A 190 -3.59 -11.13 -6.08
C HIS A 190 -3.51 -10.27 -4.81
N TYR A 191 -2.43 -10.36 -4.03
CA TYR A 191 -2.29 -9.54 -2.83
C TYR A 191 -2.20 -8.04 -3.11
N THR A 192 -1.53 -7.67 -4.22
CA THR A 192 -1.49 -6.28 -4.67
C THR A 192 -2.89 -5.78 -5.04
N LYS A 193 -3.70 -6.62 -5.70
CA LYS A 193 -5.10 -6.31 -6.02
C LYS A 193 -6.01 -6.23 -4.79
N GLN A 194 -5.76 -7.01 -3.75
CA GLN A 194 -6.46 -6.87 -2.47
C GLN A 194 -6.12 -5.52 -1.80
N CYS A 195 -4.86 -5.09 -1.82
CA CYS A 195 -4.45 -3.80 -1.27
C CYS A 195 -4.93 -2.59 -2.10
N THR A 196 -5.04 -2.76 -3.40
CA THR A 196 -5.56 -1.72 -4.30
C THR A 196 -7.07 -1.80 -4.47
N GLY A 197 -7.75 -2.84 -4.01
CA GLY A 197 -9.16 -3.07 -4.33
C GLY A 197 -9.45 -3.34 -5.82
N GLU A 198 -8.45 -3.53 -6.69
CA GLU A 198 -8.64 -3.86 -8.11
C GLU A 198 -9.34 -5.21 -8.35
N ASP A 199 -9.24 -6.15 -7.40
CA ASP A 199 -9.95 -7.44 -7.47
C ASP A 199 -11.48 -7.29 -7.30
N LYS A 200 -11.95 -6.10 -6.91
CA LYS A 200 -13.36 -5.79 -6.73
C LYS A 200 -13.65 -4.51 -7.52
N PRO A 201 -14.07 -4.58 -8.79
CA PRO A 201 -14.34 -3.39 -9.57
C PRO A 201 -15.38 -2.53 -8.84
N LYS A 202 -14.93 -1.38 -8.34
CA LYS A 202 -15.75 -0.41 -7.64
C LYS A 202 -16.14 0.71 -8.59
N LEU A 203 -17.31 1.28 -8.39
CA LEU A 203 -17.64 2.56 -8.99
C LEU A 203 -17.06 3.66 -8.12
N TYR A 204 -16.46 4.64 -8.77
CA TYR A 204 -15.86 5.78 -8.10
C TYR A 204 -16.61 7.05 -8.52
N VAL A 205 -17.06 7.81 -7.52
CA VAL A 205 -17.49 9.19 -7.74
C VAL A 205 -16.31 10.08 -7.36
N MET A 206 -15.67 10.67 -8.37
CA MET A 206 -14.58 11.63 -8.15
C MET A 206 -15.15 12.96 -7.67
N MET A 207 -14.48 13.54 -6.69
CA MET A 207 -14.83 14.83 -6.12
C MET A 207 -13.78 15.85 -6.48
N GLU A 208 -14.22 16.90 -7.16
CA GLU A 208 -13.38 18.02 -7.56
C GLU A 208 -14.04 19.33 -7.12
N LYS A 209 -13.23 20.29 -6.70
CA LYS A 209 -13.67 21.67 -6.44
C LYS A 209 -12.62 22.62 -7.00
N GLU A 210 -13.04 23.58 -7.83
CA GLU A 210 -12.15 24.60 -8.40
C GLU A 210 -10.91 23.98 -9.11
N SER A 211 -11.12 22.86 -9.80
CA SER A 211 -10.07 22.07 -10.47
C SER A 211 -9.06 21.39 -9.53
N GLU A 212 -9.29 21.37 -8.22
CA GLU A 212 -8.56 20.55 -7.26
C GLU A 212 -9.30 19.23 -7.01
N PHE A 213 -8.59 18.10 -7.14
CA PHE A 213 -9.10 16.79 -6.78
C PHE A 213 -9.11 16.60 -5.26
N LEU A 214 -10.30 16.44 -4.69
CA LEU A 214 -10.50 16.28 -3.24
C LEU A 214 -10.41 14.82 -2.80
N GLY A 215 -10.83 13.89 -3.66
CA GLY A 215 -10.87 12.46 -3.37
C GLY A 215 -11.91 11.72 -4.20
N ALA A 216 -12.11 10.45 -3.89
CA ALA A 216 -13.12 9.63 -4.54
C ALA A 216 -13.94 8.86 -3.50
N ILE A 217 -15.23 8.73 -3.76
CA ILE A 217 -16.14 7.89 -3.00
C ILE A 217 -16.25 6.55 -3.72
N GLU A 218 -15.96 5.47 -3.02
CA GLU A 218 -16.05 4.12 -3.57
C GLU A 218 -17.42 3.50 -3.30
N PHE A 219 -18.01 2.92 -4.34
CA PHE A 219 -19.23 2.11 -4.31
C PHE A 219 -18.91 0.70 -4.80
N SER A 220 -19.53 -0.32 -4.18
CA SER A 220 -19.28 -1.72 -4.51
C SER A 220 -19.73 -2.11 -5.92
N ASP A 221 -20.82 -1.49 -6.40
CA ASP A 221 -21.47 -1.79 -7.66
C ASP A 221 -22.46 -0.66 -8.02
N GLU A 222 -23.05 -0.74 -9.22
CA GLU A 222 -24.02 0.25 -9.73
C GLU A 222 -25.30 0.32 -8.90
N LYS A 223 -25.78 -0.82 -8.39
CA LYS A 223 -26.98 -0.86 -7.57
C LYS A 223 -26.74 -0.12 -6.26
N HIS A 224 -25.60 -0.35 -5.61
CA HIS A 224 -25.20 0.38 -4.41
C HIS A 224 -25.15 1.89 -4.68
N LEU A 225 -24.55 2.34 -5.79
CA LEU A 225 -24.56 3.75 -6.16
C LEU A 225 -25.99 4.30 -6.31
N GLN A 226 -26.86 3.62 -7.07
CA GLN A 226 -28.22 4.07 -7.37
C GLN A 226 -29.14 4.06 -6.14
N THR A 227 -28.94 3.14 -5.19
CA THR A 227 -29.78 3.03 -3.98
C THR A 227 -29.24 3.82 -2.79
N THR A 228 -28.05 4.42 -2.90
CA THR A 228 -27.46 5.19 -1.79
C THR A 228 -28.11 6.57 -1.69
N SER A 229 -28.64 6.89 -0.50
CA SER A 229 -29.21 8.21 -0.23
C SER A 229 -28.14 9.30 -0.18
N LEU A 230 -28.51 10.54 -0.50
CA LEU A 230 -27.61 11.71 -0.38
C LEU A 230 -26.98 11.86 1.02
N LYS A 231 -27.74 11.52 2.08
CA LYS A 231 -27.22 11.49 3.46
C LYS A 231 -26.11 10.46 3.61
N THR A 232 -26.33 9.24 3.11
CA THR A 232 -25.32 8.18 3.15
C THR A 232 -24.09 8.54 2.30
N VAL A 233 -24.27 9.21 1.15
CA VAL A 233 -23.14 9.73 0.36
C VAL A 233 -22.31 10.73 1.19
N ARG A 234 -22.95 11.64 1.93
CA ARG A 234 -22.24 12.57 2.84
C ARG A 234 -21.44 11.82 3.90
N ASP A 235 -22.05 10.83 4.56
CA ASP A 235 -21.37 10.00 5.57
C ASP A 235 -20.16 9.27 4.96
N MET A 236 -20.33 8.73 3.74
CA MET A 236 -19.25 8.06 3.00
C MET A 236 -18.10 9.00 2.66
N ILE A 237 -18.36 10.27 2.34
CA ILE A 237 -17.30 11.25 2.10
C ILE A 237 -16.47 11.45 3.35
N HIS A 238 -17.09 11.73 4.50
CA HIS A 238 -16.35 11.93 5.75
C HIS A 238 -15.55 10.68 6.16
N ALA A 239 -16.03 9.50 5.78
CA ALA A 239 -15.35 8.23 6.02
C ALA A 239 -14.20 7.94 5.03
N GLN A 240 -14.31 8.35 3.76
CA GLN A 240 -13.42 7.91 2.69
C GLN A 240 -12.51 9.01 2.13
N VAL A 241 -12.91 10.28 2.26
CA VAL A 241 -12.18 11.44 1.77
C VAL A 241 -11.50 12.14 2.93
N HIS A 242 -10.19 12.39 2.80
CA HIS A 242 -9.40 12.94 3.89
C HIS A 242 -9.69 14.42 4.17
N ARG A 243 -9.83 15.24 3.12
CA ARG A 243 -9.99 16.69 3.26
C ARG A 243 -11.12 17.16 2.36
N VAL A 244 -12.23 17.50 2.98
CA VAL A 244 -13.35 18.18 2.35
C VAL A 244 -13.29 19.64 2.82
N PRO A 245 -13.24 20.63 1.91
CA PRO A 245 -13.30 22.03 2.28
C PRO A 245 -14.55 22.32 3.13
N GLU A 246 -14.44 23.21 4.12
CA GLU A 246 -15.58 23.55 5.01
C GLU A 246 -16.75 24.18 4.25
N ASP A 247 -16.45 24.79 3.11
CA ASP A 247 -17.38 25.40 2.16
C ASP A 247 -17.74 24.45 1.00
N PHE A 248 -17.55 23.14 1.18
CA PHE A 248 -18.01 22.14 0.21
C PHE A 248 -19.51 21.87 0.42
N SER A 249 -20.33 22.48 -0.44
CA SER A 249 -21.78 22.33 -0.41
C SER A 249 -22.25 21.28 -1.42
N PHE A 250 -23.12 20.37 -0.97
CA PHE A 250 -23.85 19.51 -1.89
C PHE A 250 -25.03 20.24 -2.50
N LEU A 251 -25.00 20.39 -3.83
CA LEU A 251 -26.09 20.95 -4.59
C LEU A 251 -27.02 19.82 -5.06
N CYS A 252 -28.28 19.87 -4.64
CA CYS A 252 -29.33 19.07 -5.26
C CYS A 252 -30.15 20.00 -6.15
N GLN A 253 -30.16 19.76 -7.47
CA GLN A 253 -30.83 20.62 -8.46
C GLN A 253 -30.41 22.11 -8.36
N GLY A 254 -29.13 22.38 -8.09
CA GLY A 254 -28.59 23.74 -8.02
C GLY A 254 -28.94 24.52 -6.75
N ARG A 255 -29.51 23.87 -5.73
CA ARG A 255 -29.75 24.47 -4.41
C ARG A 255 -28.89 23.79 -3.35
N GLU A 256 -28.31 24.57 -2.45
CA GLU A 256 -27.71 24.04 -1.23
C GLU A 256 -28.79 23.34 -0.40
N GLN A 257 -28.58 22.07 -0.11
CA GLN A 257 -29.45 21.37 0.83
C GLN A 257 -28.91 21.55 2.24
N GLN A 258 -29.60 22.35 3.05
CA GLN A 258 -29.32 22.48 4.47
C GLN A 258 -29.68 21.18 5.23
N VAL A 259 -28.76 20.81 6.13
CA VAL A 259 -28.78 19.75 7.16
C VAL A 259 -28.51 18.32 6.66
#